data_AF-A0A972GPU3-F1
#
_entry.id   AF-A0A972GPU3-F1
#
_cell.length_a   1.000
_cell.length_b   1.000
_cell.length_c   1.000
_cell.angle_alpha   90.00
_cell.angle_beta   90.00
_cell.angle_gamma   90.00
#
_symmetry.space_group_name_H-M   'P 1'
#
loop_
_entity.id
_entity.type
_entity.pdbx_description
1 polymer ?
#
loop_
_entity_poly.entity_id
_entity_poly.type
_entity_poly.pdbx_seq_one_letter_code
_entity_poly.pdbx_strand_id
1 'polypeptide(L)' 'MNKIFLTAFAFLLLMNLLFDLKRLRKQNKSLKGLYITVYSLTCFTFITILFGVKLPMPTHFFINQVSPWVFSIVHP' A
#
# COMPACT_ATOMS: atom_id res chain seq x y z
N MET A 1 3.24 -8.95 -8.85
CA MET A 1 1.78 -9.07 -8.61
C MET A 1 1.09 -9.36 -9.93
N ASN A 2 0.02 -10.17 -9.92
CA ASN A 2 -0.76 -10.43 -11.12
C ASN A 2 -1.41 -9.13 -11.62
N LYS A 3 -1.31 -8.82 -12.92
CA LYS A 3 -1.79 -7.54 -13.49
C LYS A 3 -3.28 -7.33 -13.23
N ILE A 4 -4.07 -8.40 -13.24
CA ILE A 4 -5.51 -8.41 -12.96
C ILE A 4 -5.80 -7.90 -11.54
N PHE A 5 -5.02 -8.36 -10.56
CA PHE A 5 -5.16 -7.94 -9.16
C PHE A 5 -4.85 -6.45 -9.01
N LEU A 6 -3.81 -5.98 -9.71
CA LEU A 6 -3.43 -4.57 -9.71
C LEU A 6 -4.58 -3.71 -10.27
N THR A 7 -5.14 -4.07 -11.43
CA THR A 7 -6.26 -3.34 -12.03
C THR A 7 -7.50 -3.32 -11.14
N ALA A 8 -7.85 -4.45 -10.52
CA ALA A 8 -8.98 -4.52 -9.57
C ALA A 8 -8.76 -3.63 -8.34
N PHE A 9 -7.52 -3.61 -7.81
CA PHE A 9 -7.15 -2.76 -6.68
C PHE A 9 -7.22 -1.27 -7.05
N ALA A 10 -6.77 -0.89 -8.25
CA ALA A 10 -6.90 0.47 -8.75
C ALA A 10 -8.37 0.91 -8.82
N PHE A 11 -9.26 0.03 -9.29
CA PHE A 11 -10.69 0.33 -9.39
C PHE A 11 -11.33 0.51 -8.00
N LEU A 12 -11.01 -0.37 -7.05
CA LEU A 12 -11.45 -0.25 -5.66
C LEU A 12 -10.96 1.04 -4.99
N LEU A 13 -9.70 1.41 -5.22
CA LEU A 13 -9.11 2.63 -4.70
C LEU A 13 -9.81 3.88 -5.28
N LEU A 14 -10.14 3.86 -6.57
CA LEU A 14 -10.88 4.94 -7.22
C LEU A 14 -12.30 5.08 -6.68
N MET A 15 -13.01 3.96 -6.47
CA MET A 15 -14.33 3.99 -5.83
C MET A 15 -14.23 4.53 -4.41
N ASN A 16 -13.26 4.08 -3.63
CA ASN A 16 -13.04 4.54 -2.26
C ASN A 16 -12.82 6.06 -2.20
N LEU A 17 -11.97 6.60 -3.06
CA LEU A 17 -11.74 8.05 -3.18
C LEU A 17 -13.03 8.83 -3.50
N LEU A 18 -13.85 8.33 -4.42
CA LEU A 18 -15.12 8.97 -4.79
C LEU A 18 -16.11 9.02 -3.62
N PHE A 19 -16.19 7.95 -2.82
CA PHE A 19 -17.02 7.93 -1.61
C PHE A 19 -16.47 8.86 -0.52
N ASP A 20 -15.15 8.85 -0.31
CA ASP A 20 -14.50 9.65 0.72
C ASP A 20 -14.50 11.15 0.39
N LEU A 21 -14.48 11.56 -0.88
CA LEU A 21 -14.56 12.98 -1.27
C LEU A 21 -15.78 13.70 -0.66
N LYS A 22 -16.92 13.00 -0.58
CA LYS A 22 -18.14 13.53 0.06
C LYS A 22 -17.96 13.73 1.57
N ARG A 23 -17.24 12.80 2.22
CA ARG A 23 -16.98 12.79 3.66
C ARG A 23 -15.87 13.78 4.04
N LEU A 24 -14.84 13.90 3.20
CA LEU A 24 -13.72 14.79 3.38
C LEU A 24 -14.17 16.25 3.38
N ARG A 25 -15.15 16.65 2.56
CA ARG A 25 -15.59 18.06 2.48
C ARG A 25 -15.93 18.65 3.86
N LYS A 26 -16.55 17.86 4.75
CA LYS A 26 -16.98 18.26 6.11
C LYS A 26 -15.90 18.05 7.20
N GLN A 27 -14.72 17.52 6.87
CA GLN A 27 -13.66 17.17 7.83
C GLN A 27 -12.69 18.33 8.10
N ASN A 28 -12.00 18.22 9.24
CA ASN A 28 -10.98 19.18 9.70
C ASN A 28 -9.80 19.29 8.71
N LYS A 29 -9.23 20.49 8.58
CA LYS A 29 -8.13 20.77 7.63
C LYS A 29 -6.91 19.88 7.83
N SER A 30 -6.54 19.58 9.08
CA SER A 30 -5.42 18.68 9.41
C SER A 30 -5.67 17.25 8.92
N LEU A 31 -6.89 16.75 9.12
CA LEU A 31 -7.30 15.42 8.67
C LEU A 31 -7.34 15.29 7.15
N LYS A 32 -7.76 16.36 6.45
CA LYS A 32 -7.65 16.45 4.98
C LYS A 32 -6.20 16.38 4.52
N GLY A 33 -5.29 17.09 5.19
CA GLY A 33 -3.86 17.08 4.88
C GLY A 33 -3.28 15.67 4.98
N LEU A 34 -3.46 15.00 6.12
CA LEU A 34 -3.02 13.61 6.31
C LEU A 34 -3.61 12.66 5.27
N TYR A 35 -4.90 12.79 4.98
CA TYR A 35 -5.56 11.95 3.97
C TYR A 35 -4.90 12.13 2.59
N ILE A 36 -4.67 13.37 2.15
CA ILE A 36 -4.01 13.67 0.88
C ILE A 36 -2.59 13.12 0.86
N THR A 37 -1.82 13.26 1.94
CA THR A 37 -0.46 12.73 2.03
C THR A 37 -0.44 11.20 1.90
N VAL A 38 -1.31 10.50 2.62
CA VAL A 38 -1.41 9.04 2.57
C VAL A 38 -1.86 8.56 1.19
N TYR A 39 -2.86 9.22 0.59
CA TYR A 39 -3.32 8.87 -0.76
C TYR A 39 -2.26 9.13 -1.80
N SER A 40 -1.53 10.24 -1.69
CA SER A 40 -0.41 10.58 -2.59
C SER A 40 0.69 9.52 -2.50
N LEU A 41 1.07 9.10 -1.30
CA LEU A 41 2.04 8.03 -1.09
C LEU A 41 1.55 6.68 -1.65
N THR A 42 0.26 6.39 -1.51
CA THR A 42 -0.35 5.18 -2.06
C THR A 42 -0.35 5.19 -3.60
N CYS A 43 -0.70 6.31 -4.23
CA CYS A 43 -0.60 6.47 -5.67
C CYS A 43 0.86 6.36 -6.16
N PHE A 44 1.80 6.99 -5.45
CA PHE A 44 3.22 6.93 -5.78
C PHE A 44 3.73 5.48 -5.77
N THR A 45 3.45 4.74 -4.68
CA THR A 45 3.83 3.32 -4.57
C THR A 45 3.20 2.47 -5.68
N PHE A 46 1.94 2.74 -6.03
CA PHE A 46 1.25 2.07 -7.12
C PHE A 46 1.91 2.32 -8.49
N ILE A 47 2.31 3.57 -8.77
CA ILE A 47 3.03 3.95 -9.99
C ILE A 47 4.39 3.26 -10.05
N THR A 48 5.18 3.26 -8.97
CA THR A 48 6.47 2.54 -8.95
C THR A 48 6.31 1.05 -9.24
N ILE A 49 5.24 0.41 -8.74
CA ILE A 49 4.96 -1.01 -9.05
C ILE A 49 4.59 -1.19 -10.53
N LEU A 50 3.83 -0.27 -11.13
CA LEU A 50 3.52 -0.26 -12.57
C LEU A 50 4.77 -0.12 -13.44
N PHE A 51 5.73 0.71 -13.03
CA PHE A 51 7.04 0.85 -13.68
C PHE A 51 7.98 -0.35 -13.43
N GLY A 52 7.53 -1.39 -12.73
CA GLY A 52 8.32 -2.59 -12.48
C GLY A 52 9.36 -2.44 -11.36
N VAL A 53 9.36 -1.31 -10.64
CA VAL A 53 10.21 -1.11 -9.48
C VAL A 53 9.67 -1.97 -8.35
N LYS A 54 10.44 -3.00 -7.98
CA LYS A 54 10.13 -3.86 -6.84
C LYS A 54 10.38 -3.08 -5.55
N LEU A 55 9.36 -2.37 -5.06
CA LEU A 55 9.36 -1.87 -3.69
C LEU A 55 9.50 -3.06 -2.74
N PRO A 56 10.53 -3.08 -1.88
CA PRO A 56 10.69 -4.15 -0.90
C PRO A 56 9.50 -4.08 0.05
N MET A 57 8.56 -5.01 -0.08
CA MET A 57 7.49 -5.15 0.90
C MET A 57 8.11 -5.51 2.26
N PRO A 58 7.64 -4.93 3.38
CA PRO A 58 8.13 -5.29 4.72
C PRO A 58 7.97 -6.79 5.01
N THR A 59 6.93 -7.40 4.46
CA THR A 59 6.71 -8.86 4.49
C THR A 59 7.86 -9.63 3.83
N HIS A 60 8.45 -9.09 2.77
CA HIS A 60 9.61 -9.70 2.11
C HIS A 60 10.85 -9.66 3.00
N PHE A 61 11.04 -8.59 3.77
CA PHE A 61 12.08 -8.51 4.81
C PHE A 61 11.83 -9.53 5.92
N PHE A 62 10.58 -9.66 6.39
CA PHE A 62 10.22 -10.64 7.42
C PHE A 62 10.45 -12.08 6.96
N ILE A 63 10.04 -12.42 5.73
CA ILE A 63 10.22 -13.76 5.16
C ILE A 63 11.70 -14.07 4.88
N ASN A 64 12.48 -13.08 4.43
CA ASN A 64 13.88 -13.35 4.04
C ASN A 64 14.88 -13.22 5.17
N GLN A 65 14.60 -12.42 6.21
CA GLN A 65 15.53 -12.22 7.32
C GLN A 65 15.04 -12.83 8.63
N VAL A 66 13.76 -12.67 8.97
CA VAL A 66 13.24 -13.11 10.28
C VAL A 66 12.86 -14.58 10.26
N SER A 67 12.19 -15.05 9.21
CA SER A 67 11.78 -16.46 9.09
C SER A 67 12.96 -17.45 9.13
N PRO A 68 14.07 -17.26 8.39
CA PRO A 68 15.21 -18.18 8.44
C PRO A 68 15.91 -18.15 9.78
N TRP A 69 16.00 -16.97 10.42
CA TRP A 69 16.57 -16.83 11.75
C TRP A 69 15.76 -17.61 12.79
N VAL A 70 14.43 -17.46 12.80
CA VAL A 70 13.56 -18.24 13.69
C VAL A 70 13.65 -19.74 13.38
N PHE A 71 13.68 -20.13 12.10
CA PHE A 71 13.84 -21.53 11.71
C PHE A 71 15.15 -22.14 12.22
N SER A 72 16.26 -21.40 12.17
CA SER A 72 17.56 -21.85 12.68
C SER A 72 17.60 -22.07 14.20
N ILE A 73 16.68 -21.45 14.94
CA ILE A 73 16.55 -21.61 16.40
C ILE A 73 15.63 -22.80 16.74
N VAL A 74 14.59 -23.03 15.93
CA VAL A 74 13.56 -24.06 16.20
C VAL A 74 13.96 -25.43 15.62
N HIS A 75 14.74 -25.46 14.54
CA HIS A 75 15.31 -26.67 13.94
C HIS A 75 16.83 -26.50 13.83
N PRO A 76 17.59 -26.78 14.91
CA PRO A 76 19.06 -26.77 14.88
C PRO A 76 19.64 -27.91 14.03
#